data_AF-A0A7S2Y1H5-F1
#
_entry.id   AF-A0A7S2Y1H5-F1
#
_cell.length_a   1.000
_cell.length_b   1.000
_cell.length_c   1.000
_cell.angle_alpha   90.00
_cell.angle_beta   90.00
_cell.angle_gamma   90.00
#
_symmetry.space_group_name_H-M   'P 1'
#
loop_
_entity.id
_entity.type
_entity.pdbx_description
1 polymer ?
#
loop_
_entity_poly.entity_id
_entity_poly.type
_entity_poly.pdbx_seq_one_letter_code
_entity_poly.pdbx_strand_id
1 'polypeptide(L)'
;REREKTRQGIKKRFMAKNTAIAVALICLTGLIACSAFVQAKSTGLNKLAESFEQTFTKRGGFVDRKLHEGIFSASLGSPGAHLTTDLKDEFLSTDDETFDSLEEYTDYLKSQAQLPEGFQVGQASLEFNPVELPSLDAKMKLTALVLDQPSDQWAAVFTKNAFCGCPIVVGKKRLTQGAIQAVVVNNKISNVFPGEGPGGEVDAEDVCEGAAKVLGLAGGGKMVLPSSTGVIGWRLPVSAIIQALPDLKASLQRESLYPAADGIMTTDRYPKLAGVEVE
;
A
#
# COMPACT_ATOMS: atom_id res chain seq x y z
N ARG A 1 -31.94 -42.86 -22.59
CA ARG A 1 -30.71 -42.44 -23.30
C ARG A 1 -30.99 -41.02 -23.79
N GLU A 2 -30.77 -39.94 -23.04
CA GLU A 2 -29.45 -39.33 -22.79
C GLU A 2 -29.53 -38.20 -21.72
N ARG A 3 -30.47 -38.26 -20.76
CA ARG A 3 -30.68 -37.14 -19.80
C ARG A 3 -30.55 -37.49 -18.31
N GLU A 4 -30.05 -38.66 -17.96
CA GLU A 4 -29.91 -39.08 -16.55
C GLU A 4 -28.53 -39.63 -16.15
N LYS A 5 -27.52 -39.50 -17.02
CA LYS A 5 -26.13 -39.93 -16.72
C LYS A 5 -25.13 -38.78 -16.47
N THR A 6 -25.57 -37.52 -16.49
CA THR A 6 -24.70 -36.36 -16.20
C THR A 6 -24.96 -35.77 -14.81
N ARG A 7 -25.32 -36.62 -13.85
CA ARG A 7 -25.64 -36.21 -12.49
C ARG A 7 -25.01 -37.13 -11.45
N GLN A 8 -23.76 -37.55 -11.68
CA GLN A 8 -22.88 -38.15 -10.68
C GLN A 8 -21.48 -38.33 -11.29
N GLY A 9 -20.62 -37.31 -11.12
CA GLY A 9 -19.24 -37.40 -11.56
C GLY A 9 -18.58 -36.03 -11.53
N ILE A 10 -17.59 -35.88 -10.65
CA ILE A 10 -16.70 -34.73 -10.49
C ILE A 10 -17.20 -33.70 -9.46
N LYS A 11 -17.07 -34.11 -8.18
CA LYS A 11 -16.51 -33.23 -7.14
C LYS A 11 -15.16 -32.69 -7.64
N LYS A 12 -15.11 -31.45 -8.11
CA LYS A 12 -13.89 -30.60 -8.15
C LYS A 12 -14.19 -29.46 -7.19
N ARG A 13 -13.83 -29.57 -5.90
CA ARG A 13 -12.56 -29.02 -5.38
C ARG A 13 -12.24 -27.69 -6.08
N PHE A 14 -12.97 -26.64 -5.71
CA PHE A 14 -12.50 -25.28 -5.88
C PHE A 14 -11.28 -25.15 -4.95
N MET A 15 -10.11 -25.51 -5.46
CA MET A 15 -8.86 -25.02 -4.89
C MET A 15 -8.84 -23.53 -5.15
N ALA A 16 -8.67 -22.75 -4.08
CA ALA A 16 -8.25 -21.37 -4.14
C ALA A 16 -7.09 -21.28 -5.13
N LYS A 17 -7.36 -20.71 -6.32
CA LYS A 17 -6.31 -20.44 -7.29
C LYS A 17 -5.70 -19.12 -6.85
N ASN A 18 -4.44 -19.20 -6.42
CA ASN A 18 -3.57 -18.10 -6.02
C ASN A 18 -3.74 -16.89 -6.93
N THR A 19 -4.46 -15.88 -6.46
CA THR A 19 -4.44 -14.53 -7.01
C THR A 19 -3.16 -13.87 -6.51
N ALA A 20 -2.23 -13.60 -7.42
CA ALA A 20 -1.05 -12.81 -7.11
C ALA A 20 -1.46 -11.34 -7.05
N ILE A 21 -1.49 -10.74 -5.86
CA ILE A 21 -1.85 -9.32 -5.75
C ILE A 21 -0.59 -8.49 -5.54
N ALA A 22 -0.24 -7.67 -6.51
CA ALA A 22 0.87 -6.74 -6.42
C ALA A 22 0.41 -5.45 -5.71
N VAL A 23 0.54 -5.41 -4.39
CA VAL A 23 0.32 -4.17 -3.64
C VAL A 23 1.53 -3.25 -3.84
N ALA A 24 1.52 -2.40 -4.86
CA ALA A 24 2.52 -1.37 -5.07
C ALA A 24 2.23 -0.15 -4.18
N LEU A 25 2.45 -0.30 -2.87
CA LEU A 25 2.42 0.85 -1.96
C LEU A 25 3.71 1.64 -2.13
N ILE A 26 3.63 2.68 -2.96
CA ILE A 26 4.73 3.60 -3.19
C ILE A 26 4.87 4.47 -1.94
N CYS A 27 5.77 4.08 -1.04
CA CYS A 27 6.18 4.90 0.09
C CYS A 27 7.10 6.03 -0.39
N LEU A 28 6.51 7.02 -1.08
CA LEU A 28 7.16 8.27 -1.43
C LEU A 28 7.23 9.16 -0.20
N THR A 29 8.27 9.02 0.62
CA THR A 29 8.68 10.14 1.48
C THR A 29 9.31 11.20 0.59
N GLY A 30 8.51 12.21 0.23
CA GLY A 30 8.93 13.37 -0.55
C GLY A 30 7.96 13.73 -1.67
N LEU A 31 6.99 14.56 -1.32
CA LEU A 31 6.13 15.39 -2.19
C LEU A 31 4.89 14.83 -2.91
N ILE A 32 4.68 13.55 -3.17
CA ILE A 32 3.40 13.10 -3.78
C ILE A 32 3.03 11.71 -3.27
N ALA A 33 1.97 11.60 -2.46
CA ALA A 33 1.36 10.32 -2.13
C ALA A 33 0.45 9.91 -3.31
N CYS A 34 0.93 8.97 -4.15
CA CYS A 34 0.08 8.24 -5.10
C CYS A 34 -0.09 6.81 -4.57
N SER A 35 -1.32 6.44 -4.26
CA SER A 35 -1.69 5.03 -4.07
C SER A 35 -2.00 4.43 -5.44
N ALA A 36 -1.11 3.60 -5.97
CA ALA A 36 -1.38 2.81 -7.17
C ALA A 36 -1.56 1.34 -6.75
N PHE A 37 -2.75 0.79 -6.94
CA PHE A 37 -3.02 -0.63 -6.74
C PHE A 37 -3.08 -1.32 -8.08
N VAL A 38 -2.35 -2.43 -8.23
CA VAL A 38 -2.41 -3.24 -9.45
C VAL A 38 -2.66 -4.70 -9.08
N GLN A 39 -3.81 -5.22 -9.51
CA GLN A 39 -4.11 -6.64 -9.45
C GLN A 39 -3.74 -7.27 -10.80
N ALA A 40 -2.87 -8.28 -10.80
CA ALA A 40 -2.45 -8.95 -12.03
C ALA A 40 -2.52 -10.47 -11.85
N LYS A 41 -3.17 -11.18 -12.78
CA LYS A 41 -3.03 -12.65 -12.87
C LYS A 41 -1.57 -13.01 -13.15
N SER A 42 -1.15 -14.17 -12.63
CA SER A 42 0.23 -14.59 -12.28
C SER A 42 1.34 -14.50 -13.33
N THR A 43 1.11 -13.91 -14.50
CA THR A 43 2.08 -13.75 -15.60
C THR A 43 2.42 -12.28 -15.92
N GLY A 44 1.78 -11.29 -15.26
CA GLY A 44 1.95 -9.86 -15.56
C GLY A 44 2.88 -9.06 -14.64
N LEU A 45 3.24 -9.57 -13.46
CA LEU A 45 3.95 -8.79 -12.42
C LEU A 45 5.29 -8.19 -12.87
N ASN A 46 6.10 -8.96 -13.61
CA ASN A 46 7.42 -8.50 -14.07
C ASN A 46 7.30 -7.37 -15.12
N LYS A 47 6.30 -7.46 -16.00
CA LYS A 47 6.06 -6.45 -17.06
C LYS A 47 5.46 -5.16 -16.49
N LEU A 48 4.67 -5.28 -15.43
CA LEU A 48 4.09 -4.15 -14.70
C LEU A 48 5.15 -3.35 -13.93
N ALA A 49 6.09 -4.04 -13.27
CA ALA A 49 7.22 -3.40 -12.61
C ALA A 49 8.10 -2.60 -13.60
N GLU A 50 8.40 -3.17 -14.77
CA GLU A 50 9.17 -2.50 -15.83
C GLU A 50 8.43 -1.29 -16.44
N SER A 51 7.12 -1.40 -16.66
CA SER A 51 6.29 -0.28 -17.16
C SER A 51 6.21 0.87 -16.14
N PHE A 52 6.12 0.52 -14.86
CA PHE A 52 6.09 1.48 -13.75
C PHE A 52 7.45 2.21 -13.60
N GLU A 53 8.56 1.48 -13.70
CA GLU A 53 9.92 2.03 -13.67
C GLU A 53 10.19 3.00 -14.84
N GLN A 54 9.72 2.67 -16.05
CA GLN A 54 9.81 3.55 -17.22
C GLN A 54 9.03 4.86 -17.04
N THR A 55 7.85 4.79 -16.40
CA THR A 55 7.00 5.95 -16.11
C THR A 55 7.60 6.84 -15.03
N PHE A 56 8.19 6.25 -14.00
CA PHE A 56 8.88 6.95 -12.91
C PHE A 56 10.13 7.70 -13.41
N THR A 57 10.87 7.09 -14.34
CA THR A 57 12.07 7.71 -14.95
C THR A 57 11.71 8.90 -15.84
N LYS A 58 10.60 8.82 -16.59
CA LYS A 58 10.12 9.91 -17.47
C LYS A 58 9.65 11.17 -16.71
N ARG A 59 9.24 11.04 -15.44
CA ARG A 59 8.80 12.16 -14.59
C ARG A 59 9.93 12.78 -13.74
N GLY A 60 11.20 12.51 -14.08
CA GLY A 60 12.36 13.09 -13.39
C GLY A 60 12.92 12.21 -12.25
N GLY A 61 12.47 10.96 -12.12
CA GLY A 61 13.10 9.98 -11.25
C GLY A 61 14.44 9.49 -11.82
N PHE A 62 15.50 9.48 -11.02
CA PHE A 62 16.81 9.00 -11.43
C PHE A 62 16.99 7.49 -11.16
N VAL A 63 17.16 6.71 -12.23
CA VAL A 63 17.59 5.30 -12.20
C VAL A 63 19.09 5.27 -12.45
N ASP A 64 19.86 4.79 -11.47
CA ASP A 64 21.31 4.65 -11.62
C ASP A 64 21.60 3.38 -12.45
N ARG A 65 22.25 3.56 -13.60
CA ARG A 65 22.59 2.49 -14.55
C ARG A 65 23.84 1.68 -14.15
N LYS A 66 24.51 1.96 -13.02
CA LYS A 66 25.75 1.27 -12.62
C LYS A 66 25.61 -0.05 -11.83
N LEU A 67 24.44 -0.68 -11.81
CA LEU A 67 24.24 -2.01 -11.18
C LEU A 67 23.99 -3.14 -12.20
N HIS A 68 24.59 -3.04 -13.39
CA HIS A 68 24.24 -3.85 -14.55
C HIS A 68 24.69 -5.33 -14.55
N GLU A 69 25.21 -5.92 -13.47
CA GLU A 69 25.62 -7.35 -13.52
C GLU A 69 25.31 -8.20 -12.26
N GLY A 70 24.56 -7.71 -11.26
CA GLY A 70 24.52 -8.39 -9.95
C GLY A 70 23.21 -8.97 -9.42
N ILE A 71 22.03 -8.55 -9.89
CA ILE A 71 20.77 -8.79 -9.14
C ILE A 71 19.61 -9.23 -10.04
N PHE A 72 19.85 -10.23 -10.90
CA PHE A 72 18.78 -11.06 -11.44
C PHE A 72 19.20 -12.52 -11.34
N SER A 73 18.95 -13.12 -10.18
CA SER A 73 18.76 -14.56 -10.07
C SER A 73 17.25 -14.83 -10.04
N ALA A 74 16.60 -14.56 -11.17
CA ALA A 74 15.35 -15.22 -11.50
C ALA A 74 15.74 -16.49 -12.26
N SER A 75 15.31 -17.66 -11.78
CA SER A 75 15.48 -18.93 -12.48
C SER A 75 14.87 -18.82 -13.88
N LEU A 76 15.74 -18.79 -14.90
CA LEU A 76 15.36 -18.71 -16.31
C LEU A 76 14.80 -20.05 -16.78
N GLY A 77 13.54 -20.03 -17.19
CA GLY A 77 12.91 -21.04 -18.04
C GLY A 77 12.40 -20.39 -19.33
N SER A 78 13.21 -20.47 -20.39
CA SER A 78 12.97 -20.18 -21.81
C SER A 78 12.62 -18.75 -22.29
N PRO A 79 13.31 -18.26 -23.35
CA PRO A 79 13.09 -16.95 -23.94
C PRO A 79 12.01 -16.98 -25.04
N GLY A 80 11.10 -16.01 -25.02
CA GLY A 80 10.27 -15.67 -26.18
C GLY A 80 8.84 -15.27 -25.84
N ALA A 81 8.60 -13.97 -25.61
CA ALA A 81 7.30 -13.34 -25.84
C ALA A 81 7.47 -11.81 -25.93
N HIS A 82 7.38 -11.28 -27.14
CA HIS A 82 7.32 -9.84 -27.43
C HIS A 82 6.14 -9.18 -26.69
N LEU A 83 6.33 -7.97 -26.13
CA LEU A 83 5.23 -7.12 -25.65
C LEU A 83 4.44 -6.62 -26.86
N THR A 84 3.15 -6.95 -26.94
CA THR A 84 2.19 -6.14 -27.68
C THR A 84 1.76 -4.94 -26.84
N THR A 85 1.38 -3.90 -27.55
CA THR A 85 1.43 -2.48 -27.21
C THR A 85 0.27 -1.99 -26.35
N ASP A 86 -0.37 -2.84 -25.54
CA ASP A 86 -1.75 -2.54 -25.10
C ASP A 86 -1.86 -1.88 -23.70
N LEU A 87 -0.97 -2.20 -22.74
CA LEU A 87 -1.09 -1.67 -21.36
C LEU A 87 -0.60 -0.22 -21.17
N LYS A 88 0.23 0.29 -22.09
CA LYS A 88 0.75 1.67 -21.98
C LYS A 88 -0.31 2.69 -22.33
N ASP A 89 -1.15 2.40 -23.31
CA ASP A 89 -2.15 3.34 -23.79
C ASP A 89 -3.39 3.35 -22.87
N GLU A 90 -3.73 2.25 -22.18
CA GLU A 90 -4.79 2.21 -21.15
C GLU A 90 -4.46 3.03 -19.89
N PHE A 91 -3.19 3.06 -19.46
CA PHE A 91 -2.78 3.86 -18.29
C PHE A 91 -2.46 5.32 -18.64
N LEU A 92 -2.35 5.65 -19.93
CA LEU A 92 -1.95 6.96 -20.46
C LEU A 92 -3.02 7.62 -21.33
N SER A 93 -4.22 7.04 -21.47
CA SER A 93 -5.33 7.74 -22.11
C SER A 93 -5.78 8.90 -21.20
N THR A 94 -5.15 10.04 -21.41
CA THR A 94 -5.55 11.32 -20.84
C THR A 94 -6.78 11.80 -21.61
N ASP A 95 -7.92 11.17 -21.35
CA ASP A 95 -9.13 11.99 -21.32
C ASP A 95 -8.91 12.92 -20.13
N ASP A 96 -8.57 14.18 -20.41
CA ASP A 96 -8.40 15.22 -19.38
C ASP A 96 -9.78 15.48 -18.77
N GLU A 97 -10.21 14.59 -17.88
CA GLU A 97 -11.41 14.77 -17.11
C GLU A 97 -11.25 16.04 -16.27
N THR A 98 -12.13 17.00 -16.53
CA THR A 98 -12.19 18.27 -15.81
C THR A 98 -13.44 18.24 -14.94
N PHE A 99 -13.32 18.77 -13.73
CA PHE A 99 -14.39 18.79 -12.74
C PHE A 99 -14.67 20.24 -12.37
N ASP A 100 -15.95 20.61 -12.33
CA ASP A 100 -16.38 21.98 -12.01
C ASP A 100 -16.36 22.24 -10.50
N SER A 101 -16.29 21.18 -9.68
CA SER A 101 -16.24 21.28 -8.22
C SER A 101 -15.46 20.14 -7.55
N LEU A 102 -15.08 20.36 -6.29
CA LEU A 102 -14.46 19.32 -5.46
C LEU A 102 -15.44 18.19 -5.11
N GLU A 103 -16.73 18.50 -5.00
CA GLU A 103 -17.78 17.52 -4.74
C GLU A 103 -17.91 16.54 -5.90
N GLU A 104 -18.02 17.08 -7.13
CA GLU A 104 -18.04 16.29 -8.35
C GLU A 104 -16.80 15.40 -8.51
N TYR A 105 -15.61 15.97 -8.29
CA TYR A 105 -14.36 15.21 -8.27
C TYR A 105 -14.39 14.08 -7.23
N THR A 106 -14.92 14.36 -6.05
CA THR A 106 -14.97 13.39 -4.95
C THR A 106 -15.94 12.26 -5.26
N ASP A 107 -17.09 12.55 -5.86
CA ASP A 107 -18.07 11.54 -6.23
C ASP A 107 -17.59 10.68 -7.38
N TYR A 108 -16.93 11.28 -8.38
CA TYR A 108 -16.17 10.54 -9.38
C TYR A 108 -15.12 9.64 -8.73
N LEU A 109 -14.30 10.16 -7.83
CA LEU A 109 -13.24 9.39 -7.20
C LEU A 109 -13.80 8.20 -6.41
N LYS A 110 -14.94 8.38 -5.71
CA LYS A 110 -15.64 7.29 -5.02
C LYS A 110 -16.20 6.25 -5.98
N SER A 111 -16.70 6.65 -7.16
CA SER A 111 -17.19 5.70 -8.17
C SER A 111 -16.07 4.82 -8.73
N GLN A 112 -14.83 5.34 -8.76
CA GLN A 112 -13.63 4.59 -9.16
C GLN A 112 -12.97 3.82 -8.00
N ALA A 113 -13.44 4.01 -6.76
CA ALA A 113 -12.78 3.50 -5.57
C ALA A 113 -13.14 2.06 -5.20
N GLN A 114 -13.37 1.18 -6.17
CA GLN A 114 -13.68 -0.21 -5.87
C GLN A 114 -12.49 -0.89 -5.18
N LEU A 115 -12.75 -1.59 -4.08
CA LEU A 115 -11.73 -2.35 -3.38
C LEU A 115 -11.61 -3.76 -3.99
N PRO A 116 -10.39 -4.23 -4.32
CA PRO A 116 -10.18 -5.60 -4.79
C PRO A 116 -10.64 -6.67 -3.79
N GLU A 117 -11.10 -7.81 -4.30
CA GLU A 117 -11.43 -8.96 -3.45
C GLU A 117 -10.23 -9.40 -2.61
N GLY A 118 -10.51 -9.79 -1.35
CA GLY A 118 -9.47 -10.20 -0.40
C GLY A 118 -8.82 -9.04 0.34
N PHE A 119 -9.25 -7.80 0.12
CA PHE A 119 -8.80 -6.62 0.87
C PHE A 119 -9.89 -6.08 1.80
N GLN A 120 -9.44 -5.45 2.86
CA GLN A 120 -10.22 -4.60 3.74
C GLN A 120 -9.49 -3.27 3.94
N VAL A 121 -10.25 -2.20 4.09
CA VAL A 121 -9.75 -0.85 4.41
C VAL A 121 -10.36 -0.40 5.72
N GLY A 122 -9.56 0.20 6.59
CA GLY A 122 -10.04 0.84 7.83
C GLY A 122 -9.34 2.17 8.08
N GLN A 123 -10.01 3.06 8.80
CA GLN A 123 -9.48 4.33 9.22
C GLN A 123 -9.93 4.67 10.65
N ALA A 124 -9.03 5.22 11.45
CA ALA A 124 -9.35 5.86 12.73
C ALA A 124 -8.78 7.27 12.75
N SER A 125 -9.38 8.14 13.55
CA SER A 125 -8.82 9.46 13.87
C SER A 125 -8.41 9.46 15.34
N LEU A 126 -7.29 10.14 15.63
CA LEU A 126 -6.84 10.40 16.99
C LEU A 126 -6.43 11.85 17.15
N GLU A 127 -6.55 12.33 18.38
CA GLU A 127 -6.10 13.63 18.83
C GLU A 127 -4.92 13.45 19.79
N PHE A 128 -3.93 14.32 19.71
CA PHE A 128 -2.74 14.26 20.56
C PHE A 128 -2.05 15.62 20.63
N ASN A 129 -1.27 15.83 21.67
CA ASN A 129 -0.36 16.97 21.76
C ASN A 129 1.06 16.51 21.42
N PRO A 130 1.69 17.04 20.35
CA PRO A 130 3.06 16.70 20.00
C PRO A 130 4.04 17.09 21.11
N VAL A 131 5.06 16.27 21.35
CA VAL A 131 6.10 16.56 22.35
C VAL A 131 6.86 17.84 21.99
N GLU A 132 7.06 18.07 20.69
CA GLU A 132 7.79 19.21 20.13
C GLU A 132 6.98 20.51 20.18
N LEU A 133 5.65 20.42 20.26
CA LEU A 133 4.77 21.57 20.37
C LEU A 133 3.53 21.23 21.24
N PRO A 134 3.68 21.20 22.58
CA PRO A 134 2.64 20.71 23.48
C PRO A 134 1.35 21.55 23.49
N SER A 135 1.42 22.81 23.04
CA SER A 135 0.26 23.70 22.92
C SER A 135 -0.60 23.42 21.67
N LEU A 136 -0.10 22.62 20.72
CA LEU A 136 -0.85 22.25 19.53
C LEU A 136 -1.76 21.07 19.84
N ASP A 137 -3.06 21.25 19.62
CA ASP A 137 -4.01 20.15 19.51
C ASP A 137 -3.95 19.58 18.08
N ALA A 138 -3.24 18.46 17.91
CA ALA A 138 -3.00 17.87 16.62
C ALA A 138 -3.94 16.69 16.37
N LYS A 139 -4.45 16.59 15.14
CA LYS A 139 -5.21 15.43 14.66
C LYS A 139 -4.37 14.59 13.72
N MET A 140 -4.49 13.28 13.85
CA MET A 140 -3.87 12.30 12.96
C MET A 140 -4.93 11.28 12.54
N LYS A 141 -4.89 10.87 11.28
CA LYS A 141 -5.59 9.70 10.78
C LYS A 141 -4.63 8.52 10.73
N LEU A 142 -5.12 7.38 11.20
CA LEU A 142 -4.49 6.08 11.05
C LEU A 142 -5.31 5.31 10.03
N THR A 143 -4.64 4.76 9.02
CA THR A 143 -5.25 4.02 7.93
C THR A 143 -4.64 2.62 7.89
N ALA A 144 -5.46 1.61 7.62
CA ALA A 144 -4.97 0.26 7.39
C ALA A 144 -5.58 -0.34 6.13
N LEU A 145 -4.73 -1.03 5.39
CA LEU A 145 -5.11 -1.95 4.34
C LEU A 145 -4.77 -3.35 4.83
N VAL A 146 -5.75 -4.24 4.85
CA VAL A 146 -5.60 -5.58 5.46
C VAL A 146 -6.03 -6.62 4.44
N LEU A 147 -5.18 -7.63 4.24
CA LEU A 147 -5.51 -8.80 3.45
C LEU A 147 -6.30 -9.79 4.29
N ASP A 148 -7.31 -10.41 3.69
CA ASP A 148 -8.09 -11.48 4.31
C ASP A 148 -7.19 -12.66 4.71
N GLN A 149 -6.10 -12.89 3.98
CA GLN A 149 -5.07 -13.90 4.27
C GLN A 149 -3.67 -13.32 4.06
N PRO A 150 -2.66 -13.80 4.80
CA PRO A 150 -1.26 -13.48 4.51
C PRO A 150 -0.87 -13.76 3.06
N SER A 151 -0.06 -12.88 2.46
CA SER A 151 0.47 -13.04 1.10
C SER A 151 2.00 -12.90 1.10
N ASP A 152 2.68 -13.87 0.50
CA ASP A 152 4.11 -13.81 0.14
C ASP A 152 4.35 -13.09 -1.19
N GLN A 153 3.28 -12.80 -1.92
CA GLN A 153 3.30 -12.07 -3.18
C GLN A 153 3.04 -10.60 -2.89
N TRP A 154 4.11 -9.87 -2.69
CA TRP A 154 4.09 -8.42 -2.55
C TRP A 154 5.41 -7.83 -3.02
N ALA A 155 5.39 -6.55 -3.37
CA ALA A 155 6.58 -5.81 -3.76
C ALA A 155 6.49 -4.41 -3.18
N ALA A 156 7.63 -3.84 -2.78
CA ALA A 156 7.71 -2.46 -2.34
C ALA A 156 8.96 -1.80 -2.89
N VAL A 157 8.80 -0.53 -3.25
CA VAL A 157 9.92 0.35 -3.64
C VAL A 157 10.02 1.48 -2.64
N PHE A 158 11.24 1.87 -2.31
CA PHE A 158 11.51 2.86 -1.29
C PHE A 158 12.35 4.00 -1.86
N THR A 159 12.26 5.18 -1.25
CA THR A 159 13.11 6.31 -1.60
C THR A 159 14.61 5.95 -1.53
N LYS A 160 15.38 6.54 -2.45
CA LYS A 160 16.86 6.51 -2.44
C LYS A 160 17.45 7.63 -1.57
N ASN A 161 16.62 8.50 -0.98
CA ASN A 161 17.08 9.57 -0.12
C ASN A 161 17.88 9.00 1.06
N ALA A 162 19.06 9.57 1.31
CA ALA A 162 19.92 9.22 2.44
C ALA A 162 19.22 9.45 3.79
N PHE A 163 18.27 10.39 3.84
CA PHE A 163 17.46 10.73 5.00
C PHE A 163 16.08 10.05 4.92
N CYS A 164 16.08 8.72 4.84
CA CYS A 164 14.84 7.95 4.80
C CYS A 164 14.19 7.86 6.18
N GLY A 165 12.85 7.84 6.22
CA GLY A 165 12.11 7.66 7.47
C GLY A 165 12.35 6.29 8.10
N CYS A 166 12.22 6.22 9.41
CA CYS A 166 12.27 4.96 10.16
C CYS A 166 11.31 3.86 9.62
N PRO A 167 10.06 4.15 9.18
CA PRO A 167 9.21 3.12 8.57
C PRO A 167 9.81 2.48 7.30
N ILE A 168 10.62 3.22 6.54
CA ILE A 168 11.30 2.69 5.34
C ILE A 168 12.37 1.68 5.74
N VAL A 169 13.10 1.93 6.84
CA VAL A 169 14.11 0.99 7.34
C VAL A 169 13.44 -0.32 7.76
N VAL A 170 12.32 -0.22 8.48
CA VAL A 170 11.49 -1.37 8.87
C VAL A 170 10.94 -2.11 7.63
N GLY A 171 10.37 -1.40 6.67
CA GLY A 171 9.85 -1.99 5.42
C GLY A 171 10.93 -2.71 4.61
N LYS A 172 12.14 -2.14 4.49
CA LYS A 172 13.29 -2.79 3.83
C LYS A 172 13.71 -4.07 4.55
N LYS A 173 13.69 -4.11 5.88
CA LYS A 173 13.97 -5.32 6.66
C LYS A 173 12.93 -6.43 6.39
N ARG A 174 11.67 -6.06 6.09
CA ARG A 174 10.57 -7.01 5.84
C ARG A 174 10.59 -7.63 4.45
N LEU A 175 11.21 -6.99 3.45
CA LEU A 175 11.35 -7.54 2.09
C LEU A 175 11.92 -8.96 2.06
N THR A 176 12.79 -9.31 3.02
CA THR A 176 13.43 -10.64 3.10
C THR A 176 12.74 -11.58 4.10
N GLN A 177 11.64 -11.16 4.74
CA GLN A 177 10.99 -11.88 5.85
C GLN A 177 9.74 -12.68 5.43
N GLY A 178 9.40 -12.67 4.13
CA GLY A 178 8.30 -13.48 3.60
C GLY A 178 6.98 -12.73 3.56
N ALA A 179 5.91 -13.36 4.05
CA ALA A 179 4.55 -12.87 3.88
C ALA A 179 4.21 -11.63 4.71
N ILE A 180 3.33 -10.79 4.18
CA ILE A 180 2.67 -9.68 4.89
C ILE A 180 1.15 -9.89 4.86
N GLN A 181 0.44 -9.20 5.75
CA GLN A 181 -1.02 -9.22 5.79
C GLN A 181 -1.63 -7.82 5.94
N ALA A 182 -0.86 -6.82 6.38
CA ALA A 182 -1.40 -5.47 6.50
C ALA A 182 -0.37 -4.41 6.12
N VAL A 183 -0.87 -3.25 5.74
CA VAL A 183 -0.11 -2.01 5.66
C VAL A 183 -0.81 -1.01 6.56
N VAL A 184 -0.06 -0.37 7.46
CA VAL A 184 -0.57 0.65 8.38
C VAL A 184 0.11 1.97 8.05
N VAL A 185 -0.70 2.99 7.82
CA VAL A 185 -0.25 4.33 7.45
C VAL A 185 -0.73 5.33 8.47
N ASN A 186 0.18 6.09 9.07
CA ASN A 186 -0.17 7.28 9.82
C ASN A 186 0.14 8.53 9.01
N ASN A 187 -0.74 9.53 9.05
CA ASN A 187 -0.43 10.86 8.53
C ASN A 187 0.11 11.78 9.63
N LYS A 188 0.22 13.07 9.34
CA LYS A 188 0.67 14.16 10.24
C LYS A 188 2.13 14.13 10.69
N ILE A 189 2.71 12.98 11.03
CA ILE A 189 4.11 12.84 11.48
C ILE A 189 4.81 11.79 10.62
N SER A 190 5.92 12.17 9.97
CA SER A 190 6.61 11.30 9.01
C SER A 190 7.51 10.25 9.65
N ASN A 191 7.79 10.37 10.96
CA ASN A 191 8.76 9.53 11.66
C ASN A 191 10.14 9.49 10.95
N VAL A 192 10.58 10.65 10.47
CA VAL A 192 11.91 10.88 9.91
C VAL A 192 12.68 11.70 10.93
N PHE A 193 13.88 11.24 11.32
CA PHE A 193 14.69 11.86 12.37
C PHE A 193 13.88 12.25 13.62
N PRO A 194 13.10 11.35 14.22
CA PRO A 194 12.46 11.68 15.47
C PRO A 194 13.54 12.09 16.49
N GLY A 195 13.25 13.12 17.29
CA GLY A 195 14.16 13.58 18.34
C GLY A 195 14.51 12.47 19.35
N GLU A 196 15.27 12.81 20.39
CA GLU A 196 15.81 11.85 21.36
C GLU A 196 14.75 10.90 21.97
N GLY A 197 14.97 9.58 22.03
CA GLY A 197 13.96 8.65 22.54
C GLY A 197 14.31 7.19 22.31
N PRO A 198 13.35 6.25 22.47
CA PRO A 198 13.55 4.83 22.19
C PRO A 198 13.95 4.56 20.73
N GLY A 199 13.61 5.49 19.82
CA GLY A 199 14.05 5.54 18.42
C GLY A 199 12.89 5.29 17.46
N GLY A 200 12.85 6.00 16.33
CA GLY A 200 11.70 5.93 15.40
C GLY A 200 11.44 4.56 14.80
N GLU A 201 12.46 3.70 14.68
CA GLU A 201 12.26 2.32 14.24
C GLU A 201 11.52 1.50 15.30
N VAL A 202 11.82 1.72 16.58
CA VAL A 202 11.11 1.08 17.70
C VAL A 202 9.67 1.55 17.74
N ASP A 203 9.42 2.85 17.60
CA ASP A 203 8.06 3.40 17.54
C ASP A 203 7.24 2.79 16.39
N ALA A 204 7.86 2.61 15.22
CA ALA A 204 7.20 1.98 14.06
C ALA A 204 6.91 0.48 14.31
N GLU A 205 7.85 -0.25 14.93
CA GLU A 205 7.64 -1.66 15.30
C GLU A 205 6.55 -1.81 16.36
N ASP A 206 6.49 -0.93 17.36
CA ASP A 206 5.45 -0.93 18.41
C ASP A 206 4.06 -0.68 17.82
N VAL A 207 3.94 0.25 16.87
CA VAL A 207 2.68 0.47 16.13
C VAL A 207 2.31 -0.77 15.31
N CYS A 208 3.28 -1.40 14.64
CA CYS A 208 3.04 -2.64 13.90
C CYS A 208 2.58 -3.78 14.82
N GLU A 209 3.21 -3.96 15.98
CA GLU A 209 2.86 -5.00 16.95
C GLU A 209 1.47 -4.75 17.54
N GLY A 210 1.17 -3.51 17.92
CA GLY A 210 -0.17 -3.11 18.35
C GLY A 210 -1.21 -3.41 17.28
N ALA A 211 -0.96 -3.01 16.04
CA ALA A 211 -1.89 -3.23 14.93
C ALA A 211 -2.11 -4.73 14.67
N ALA A 212 -1.04 -5.52 14.62
CA ALA A 212 -1.13 -6.96 14.44
C ALA A 212 -1.96 -7.63 15.54
N LYS A 213 -1.75 -7.23 16.81
CA LYS A 213 -2.50 -7.74 17.95
C LYS A 213 -4.00 -7.45 17.83
N VAL A 214 -4.36 -6.20 17.51
CA VAL A 214 -5.77 -5.80 17.38
C VAL A 214 -6.42 -6.50 16.18
N LEU A 215 -5.74 -6.52 15.03
CA LEU A 215 -6.22 -7.15 13.80
C LEU A 215 -6.24 -8.70 13.86
N GLY A 216 -5.55 -9.31 14.84
CA GLY A 216 -5.50 -10.76 15.01
C GLY A 216 -4.55 -11.46 14.04
N LEU A 217 -3.45 -10.80 13.65
CA LEU A 217 -2.49 -11.33 12.69
C LEU A 217 -1.53 -12.31 13.40
N ALA A 218 -1.56 -13.58 13.00
CA ALA A 218 -0.82 -14.65 13.69
C ALA A 218 0.72 -14.47 13.69
N GLY A 219 1.27 -13.77 12.69
CA GLY A 219 2.71 -13.49 12.59
C GLY A 219 3.19 -12.24 13.34
N GLY A 220 2.34 -11.60 14.14
CA GLY A 220 2.67 -10.40 14.91
C GLY A 220 3.00 -9.19 14.02
N GLY A 221 3.71 -8.20 14.57
CA GLY A 221 4.03 -6.95 13.89
C GLY A 221 4.80 -7.10 12.57
N LYS A 222 5.51 -8.22 12.37
CA LYS A 222 6.23 -8.51 11.12
C LYS A 222 5.33 -8.67 9.90
N MET A 223 4.06 -9.00 10.11
CA MET A 223 3.04 -9.09 9.05
C MET A 223 2.53 -7.72 8.58
N VAL A 224 2.91 -6.65 9.27
CA VAL A 224 2.45 -5.30 8.98
C VAL A 224 3.56 -4.54 8.24
N LEU A 225 3.26 -3.70 7.27
CA LEU A 225 4.20 -2.72 6.70
C LEU A 225 3.84 -1.31 7.19
N PRO A 226 4.73 -0.56 7.84
CA PRO A 226 4.46 0.77 8.31
C PRO A 226 4.77 1.76 7.19
N SER A 227 3.97 2.80 7.15
CA SER A 227 4.24 4.01 6.38
C SER A 227 3.85 5.22 7.21
N SER A 228 4.62 6.28 7.11
CA SER A 228 4.39 7.51 7.86
C SER A 228 4.63 8.70 6.96
N THR A 229 3.75 9.69 7.02
CA THR A 229 3.86 10.93 6.25
C THR A 229 3.51 12.14 7.11
N GLY A 230 4.14 13.29 6.83
CA GLY A 230 3.89 14.55 7.53
C GLY A 230 5.16 15.23 8.02
N VAL A 231 5.10 15.81 9.21
CA VAL A 231 6.17 16.64 9.78
C VAL A 231 7.39 15.76 10.13
N ILE A 232 8.57 16.22 9.70
CA ILE A 232 9.89 15.63 10.00
C ILE A 232 10.38 16.16 11.35
N GLY A 233 11.12 15.34 12.11
CA GLY A 233 11.71 15.74 13.39
C GLY A 233 10.83 15.46 14.60
N TRP A 234 9.53 15.20 14.38
CA TRP A 234 8.56 15.00 15.46
C TRP A 234 8.43 13.53 15.84
N ARG A 235 8.25 13.26 17.14
CA ARG A 235 8.06 11.91 17.68
C ARG A 235 6.65 11.41 17.42
N LEU A 236 6.53 10.12 17.12
CA LEU A 236 5.23 9.48 16.98
C LEU A 236 4.52 9.40 18.35
N PRO A 237 3.22 9.74 18.43
CA PRO A 237 2.43 9.56 19.64
C PRO A 237 1.98 8.09 19.77
N VAL A 238 2.93 7.16 19.94
CA VAL A 238 2.70 5.70 19.89
C VAL A 238 1.55 5.26 20.80
N SER A 239 1.48 5.79 22.03
CA SER A 239 0.39 5.45 22.96
C SER A 239 -0.99 5.84 22.42
N ALA A 240 -1.13 7.03 21.84
CA ALA A 240 -2.39 7.48 21.26
C ALA A 240 -2.74 6.67 20.00
N ILE A 241 -1.75 6.33 19.17
CA ILE A 241 -1.94 5.45 18.01
C ILE A 241 -2.47 4.09 18.45
N ILE A 242 -1.84 3.47 19.46
CA ILE A 242 -2.26 2.16 19.98
C ILE A 242 -3.69 2.21 20.52
N GLN A 243 -4.07 3.29 21.21
CA GLN A 243 -5.43 3.49 21.72
C GLN A 243 -6.48 3.63 20.62
N ALA A 244 -6.11 4.13 19.44
CA ALA A 244 -7.02 4.28 18.29
C ALA A 244 -7.15 3.01 17.43
N LEU A 245 -6.30 2.00 17.62
CA LEU A 245 -6.33 0.75 16.84
C LEU A 245 -7.65 -0.04 16.94
N PRO A 246 -8.34 -0.11 18.10
CA PRO A 246 -9.65 -0.76 18.17
C PRO A 246 -10.68 -0.11 17.24
N ASP A 247 -10.70 1.23 17.16
CA ASP A 247 -11.61 1.97 16.28
C ASP A 247 -11.24 1.74 14.80
N LEU A 248 -9.93 1.69 14.50
CA LEU A 248 -9.43 1.33 13.18
C LEU A 248 -9.97 -0.05 12.76
N LYS A 249 -9.91 -1.04 13.64
CA LYS A 249 -10.46 -2.38 13.38
C LYS A 249 -11.98 -2.35 13.20
N ALA A 250 -12.70 -1.60 14.03
CA ALA A 250 -14.14 -1.48 13.94
C ALA A 250 -14.60 -0.85 12.62
N SER A 251 -13.77 0.02 12.03
CA SER A 251 -14.03 0.68 10.75
C SER A 251 -13.70 -0.17 9.51
N LEU A 252 -13.17 -1.39 9.68
CA LEU A 252 -12.76 -2.22 8.54
C LEU A 252 -13.96 -2.57 7.65
N GLN A 253 -13.79 -2.31 6.36
CA GLN A 253 -14.85 -2.42 5.35
C GLN A 253 -14.26 -2.98 4.04
N ARG A 254 -15.11 -3.46 3.13
CA ARG A 254 -14.73 -4.08 1.84
C ARG A 254 -15.29 -3.37 0.60
N GLU A 255 -16.04 -2.31 0.80
CA GLU A 255 -16.83 -1.60 -0.19
C GLU A 255 -15.98 -0.61 -1.00
N SER A 256 -15.04 0.10 -0.36
CA SER A 256 -14.35 1.20 -1.02
C SER A 256 -12.90 1.39 -0.57
N LEU A 257 -12.02 1.74 -1.51
CA LEU A 257 -10.65 2.17 -1.24
C LEU A 257 -10.55 3.66 -0.86
N TYR A 258 -11.64 4.44 -1.01
CA TYR A 258 -11.63 5.89 -0.75
C TYR A 258 -11.12 6.28 0.64
N PRO A 259 -11.49 5.60 1.76
CA PRO A 259 -10.97 5.96 3.08
C PRO A 259 -9.46 5.83 3.21
N ALA A 260 -8.83 4.96 2.41
CA ALA A 260 -7.38 4.86 2.37
C ALA A 260 -6.76 6.08 1.67
N ALA A 261 -7.31 6.49 0.53
CA ALA A 261 -6.84 7.67 -0.21
C ALA A 261 -6.98 8.97 0.60
N ASP A 262 -8.12 9.14 1.27
CA ASP A 262 -8.38 10.28 2.17
C ASP A 262 -7.51 10.23 3.45
N GLY A 263 -7.30 9.04 4.01
CA GLY A 263 -6.63 8.88 5.30
C GLY A 263 -5.13 9.15 5.30
N ILE A 264 -4.48 9.03 4.13
CA ILE A 264 -3.03 9.27 3.99
C ILE A 264 -2.68 10.71 3.60
N MET A 265 -3.68 11.57 3.37
CA MET A 265 -3.47 12.96 2.97
C MET A 265 -2.71 13.76 4.03
N THR A 266 -1.93 14.73 3.57
CA THR A 266 -1.27 15.73 4.43
C THR A 266 -1.65 17.15 4.00
N THR A 267 -0.86 17.78 3.14
CA THR A 267 -1.16 19.10 2.53
C THR A 267 -1.83 18.95 1.16
N ASP A 268 -2.19 17.72 0.80
CA ASP A 268 -2.96 17.40 -0.38
C ASP A 268 -4.27 18.20 -0.43
N ARG A 269 -4.57 18.79 -1.59
CA ARG A 269 -5.85 19.51 -1.78
C ARG A 269 -7.05 18.58 -1.87
N TYR A 270 -6.84 17.36 -2.39
CA TYR A 270 -7.86 16.33 -2.60
C TYR A 270 -7.20 14.94 -2.61
N PRO A 271 -7.94 13.87 -2.28
CA PRO A 271 -7.44 12.48 -2.33
C PRO A 271 -7.17 12.05 -3.77
N LYS A 272 -6.32 11.04 -3.97
CA LYS A 272 -6.03 10.48 -5.32
C LYS A 272 -6.16 8.96 -5.29
N LEU A 273 -6.77 8.42 -6.33
CA LEU A 273 -7.03 7.00 -6.49
C LEU A 273 -7.03 6.66 -7.99
N ALA A 274 -6.51 5.48 -8.32
CA ALA A 274 -6.65 4.88 -9.63
C ALA A 274 -6.80 3.37 -9.46
N GLY A 275 -7.61 2.76 -10.33
CA GLY A 275 -7.82 1.32 -10.40
C GLY A 275 -7.93 0.88 -11.85
N VAL A 276 -7.56 -0.35 -12.13
CA VAL A 276 -7.72 -0.99 -13.43
C VAL A 276 -8.14 -2.44 -13.21
N GLU A 277 -9.10 -2.92 -14.00
CA GLU A 277 -9.48 -4.33 -14.04
C GLU A 277 -8.65 -5.04 -15.12
N VAL A 278 -8.06 -6.18 -14.78
CA VAL A 278 -7.17 -6.93 -15.68
C VAL A 278 -7.68 -8.36 -15.84
N GLU A 279 -7.89 -8.79 -17.09
CA GLU A 279 -8.36 -10.13 -17.45
C GLU A 279 -7.34 -11.27 -17.28
#